data_AF-A0A2N5V0I7-F1
#
_entry.id   AF-A0A2N5V0I7-F1
#
_cell.length_a   1.000
_cell.length_b   1.000
_cell.length_c   1.000
_cell.angle_alpha   90.00
_cell.angle_beta   90.00
_cell.angle_gamma   90.00
#
_symmetry.space_group_name_H-M   'P 1'
#
loop_
_entity.id
_entity.type
_entity.pdbx_description
1 polymer ?
#
loop_
_entity_poly.entity_id
_entity_poly.type
_entity_poly.pdbx_seq_one_letter_code
_entity_poly.pdbx_strand_id
1 'polypeptide(L)'
;MQQGAVRSILLPNNTITRPEGTYRFRPCLLAYLILSGVAIVVASPNFLLDRSSTPALRIDLNHPPVGECSATPDQRVANQVQTNQPDGSPPAGPRLTTSDKEALRGFHYRSSERLSGRPEDVFKIFKTKIKTFPCPMGPHPSRKDHTWLPLTLMYHPDPIDPTGQVIRITSADRKVVDFALLISRFRKLIAYANKLHGDILKRCPNVEESWKNKLHDTLFEWILRETFDNSNPHYFPMMSIVPMLDGWDKVEKKFAETQQELIWYLSRSDTPDSELSVTIAYNLVKRYQDYHLASYY
;
A
#
# COMPACT_ATOMS: atom_id res chain seq x y z
N MET A 1 48.55 60.23 24.45
CA MET A 1 48.33 61.66 24.15
C MET A 1 48.25 61.83 22.63
N GLN A 2 47.22 62.57 22.20
CA GLN A 2 46.93 63.15 20.88
C GLN A 2 48.17 63.79 20.20
N GLN A 3 48.30 64.06 18.89
CA GLN A 3 47.47 64.31 17.68
C GLN A 3 48.46 64.02 16.49
N GLY A 4 48.15 63.84 15.21
CA GLY A 4 47.01 64.15 14.34
C GLY A 4 47.59 64.53 12.96
N ALA A 5 47.14 63.88 11.88
CA ALA A 5 47.26 64.40 10.52
C ALA A 5 46.18 63.77 9.63
N VAL A 6 45.22 64.60 9.26
CA VAL A 6 44.11 64.34 8.36
C VAL A 6 44.58 64.51 6.93
N ARG A 7 44.27 63.56 6.04
CA ARG A 7 44.12 63.81 4.60
C ARG A 7 42.84 63.15 4.10
N SER A 8 42.01 63.99 3.52
CA SER A 8 40.67 63.68 3.02
C SER A 8 40.69 63.23 1.56
N ILE A 9 39.88 62.20 1.30
CA ILE A 9 38.99 61.96 0.14
C ILE A 9 39.63 61.74 -1.26
N LEU A 10 39.39 60.54 -1.80
CA LEU A 10 38.73 60.35 -3.11
C LEU A 10 38.16 58.92 -3.20
N LEU A 11 36.83 58.82 -3.16
CA LEU A 11 36.05 57.62 -3.49
C LEU A 11 36.11 57.37 -5.00
N PRO A 12 36.46 56.16 -5.47
CA PRO A 12 36.12 55.76 -6.82
C PRO A 12 34.66 55.27 -6.85
N ASN A 13 33.84 56.11 -7.49
CA ASN A 13 32.52 55.80 -8.03
C ASN A 13 32.62 54.59 -8.98
N ASN A 14 32.20 53.41 -8.54
CA ASN A 14 31.99 52.28 -9.45
C ASN A 14 30.48 51.99 -9.54
N THR A 15 29.92 52.59 -10.58
CA THR A 15 28.59 52.42 -11.15
C THR A 15 28.12 50.96 -11.15
N ILE A 16 26.96 50.73 -10.53
CA ILE A 16 26.19 49.49 -10.65
C ILE A 16 25.58 49.45 -12.06
N THR A 17 26.16 48.69 -12.97
CA THR A 17 25.53 48.34 -14.25
C THR A 17 24.57 47.17 -14.05
N ARG A 18 23.28 47.52 -14.07
CA ARG A 18 22.13 46.62 -14.21
C ARG A 18 22.23 45.87 -15.55
N PRO A 19 22.09 44.53 -15.60
CA PRO A 19 21.95 43.86 -16.88
C PRO A 19 20.50 44.00 -17.36
N GLU A 20 20.26 44.91 -18.30
CA GLU A 20 19.07 44.86 -19.15
C GLU A 20 19.23 43.73 -20.16
N GLY A 21 18.80 42.53 -19.77
CA GLY A 21 18.68 41.39 -20.66
C GLY A 21 17.51 41.58 -21.62
N THR A 22 17.82 41.96 -22.85
CA THR A 22 16.87 41.99 -23.97
C THR A 22 16.50 40.55 -24.34
N TYR A 23 15.28 40.10 -24.00
CA TYR A 23 14.78 38.78 -24.40
C TYR A 23 14.44 38.77 -25.90
N ARG A 24 15.39 38.38 -26.74
CA ARG A 24 15.12 38.00 -28.13
C ARG A 24 14.48 36.61 -28.14
N PHE A 25 13.15 36.57 -28.22
CA PHE A 25 12.36 35.37 -28.49
C PHE A 25 12.85 34.72 -29.79
N ARG A 26 13.50 33.55 -29.69
CA ARG A 26 13.93 32.77 -30.86
C ARG A 26 12.72 32.00 -31.43
N PRO A 27 12.39 32.12 -32.72
CA PRO A 27 11.23 31.46 -33.35
C PRO A 27 11.34 29.92 -33.47
N CYS A 28 12.40 29.29 -32.96
CA CYS A 28 12.60 27.85 -33.08
C CYS A 28 11.77 27.01 -32.08
N LEU A 29 11.24 27.63 -31.01
CA LEU A 29 10.44 26.90 -30.01
C LEU A 29 9.00 26.64 -30.48
N LEU A 30 8.49 27.45 -31.42
CA LEU A 30 7.17 27.30 -32.00
C LEU A 30 7.12 26.17 -33.05
N ALA A 31 8.23 25.92 -33.77
CA ALA A 31 8.32 24.85 -34.76
C ALA A 31 8.30 23.45 -34.12
N TYR A 32 8.79 23.31 -32.89
CA TYR A 32 8.75 22.02 -32.16
C TYR A 32 7.35 21.68 -31.65
N LEU A 33 6.52 22.67 -31.31
CA LEU A 33 5.14 22.47 -30.88
C LEU A 33 4.20 22.09 -32.03
N ILE A 34 4.54 22.44 -33.27
CA ILE A 34 3.75 22.08 -34.46
C ILE A 34 4.07 20.65 -34.94
N LEU A 35 5.29 20.15 -34.71
CA LEU A 35 5.70 18.80 -35.12
C LEU A 35 5.24 17.68 -34.17
N SER A 36 4.89 17.97 -32.92
CA SER A 36 4.37 16.95 -31.98
C SER A 36 2.84 16.85 -31.94
N GLY A 37 2.14 17.58 -32.81
CA GLY A 37 0.72 17.86 -32.68
C GLY A 37 -0.16 17.41 -33.86
N VAL A 38 0.08 16.25 -34.48
CA VAL A 38 -0.93 15.59 -35.34
C VAL A 38 -0.81 14.06 -35.23
N ALA A 39 -1.59 13.48 -34.31
CA ALA A 39 -2.11 12.11 -34.41
C ALA A 39 -3.33 12.00 -33.47
N ILE A 40 -4.42 12.68 -33.83
CA ILE A 40 -5.77 12.43 -33.32
C ILE A 40 -6.65 12.16 -34.56
N VAL A 41 -7.65 11.28 -34.36
CA VAL A 41 -8.66 10.75 -35.31
C VAL A 41 -8.15 9.44 -35.97
N VAL A 42 -8.75 8.26 -35.79
CA VAL A 42 -10.12 7.79 -36.11
C VAL A 42 -10.46 6.64 -35.12
N ALA A 43 -11.57 6.57 -34.38
CA ALA A 43 -12.92 6.35 -34.90
C ALA A 43 -14.02 6.80 -33.91
N SER A 44 -14.70 7.88 -34.30
CA SER A 44 -16.14 8.11 -34.45
C SER A 44 -17.23 7.49 -33.54
N PRO A 45 -18.40 8.17 -33.46
CA PRO A 45 -19.25 8.25 -32.26
C PRO A 45 -20.70 7.76 -32.46
N ASN A 46 -21.51 8.02 -31.43
CA ASN A 46 -22.99 7.96 -31.31
C ASN A 46 -23.54 6.71 -30.60
N PHE A 47 -24.19 6.94 -29.45
CA PHE A 47 -25.61 6.65 -29.16
C PHE A 47 -25.81 6.93 -27.66
N LEU A 48 -26.30 8.12 -27.33
CA LEU A 48 -27.66 8.36 -26.82
C LEU A 48 -27.91 7.73 -25.45
N LEU A 49 -27.87 8.60 -24.44
CA LEU A 49 -28.67 8.51 -23.23
C LEU A 49 -30.11 8.20 -23.62
N ASP A 50 -30.53 6.94 -23.44
CA ASP A 50 -31.94 6.63 -23.26
C ASP A 50 -32.20 6.19 -21.82
N ARG A 51 -33.30 6.74 -21.34
CA ARG A 51 -33.79 6.83 -19.98
C ARG A 51 -34.91 5.80 -19.87
N SER A 52 -34.63 4.68 -19.22
CA SER A 52 -35.55 3.79 -18.49
C SER A 52 -34.82 2.45 -18.36
N SER A 53 -34.45 1.95 -17.20
CA SER A 53 -35.37 1.50 -16.16
C SER A 53 -34.56 1.23 -14.90
N THR A 54 -34.75 2.04 -13.86
CA THR A 54 -34.49 1.62 -12.48
C THR A 54 -35.61 0.68 -12.04
N PRO A 55 -35.28 -0.41 -11.33
CA PRO A 55 -36.01 -0.74 -10.13
C PRO A 55 -35.09 -0.52 -8.93
N ALA A 56 -35.48 0.44 -8.10
CA ALA A 56 -34.93 0.69 -6.80
C ALA A 56 -35.15 -0.53 -5.89
N LEU A 57 -34.10 -0.99 -5.19
CA LEU A 57 -34.27 -1.64 -3.90
C LEU A 57 -33.97 -0.60 -2.81
N ARG A 58 -35.05 0.07 -2.41
CA ARG A 58 -35.14 0.76 -1.12
C ARG A 58 -35.15 -0.31 -0.03
N ILE A 59 -34.15 -0.28 0.85
CA ILE A 59 -34.28 -0.92 2.17
C ILE A 59 -34.74 0.19 3.11
N ASP A 60 -36.00 0.08 3.52
CA ASP A 60 -36.69 0.95 4.46
C ASP A 60 -36.23 0.60 5.89
N LEU A 61 -35.76 1.61 6.62
CA LEU A 61 -35.49 1.53 8.05
C LEU A 61 -36.80 1.81 8.80
N ASN A 62 -37.43 0.76 9.32
CA ASN A 62 -38.39 0.91 10.41
C ASN A 62 -38.23 -0.24 11.41
N HIS A 63 -37.62 0.10 12.55
CA HIS A 63 -37.63 -0.62 13.82
C HIS A 63 -39.05 -0.60 14.43
N PRO A 64 -39.41 -1.39 15.48
CA PRO A 64 -38.93 -1.09 16.84
C PRO A 64 -38.83 -2.36 17.74
N PRO A 65 -38.82 -2.31 19.10
CA PRO A 65 -37.84 -2.98 19.94
C PRO A 65 -38.48 -4.11 20.78
N VAL A 66 -37.87 -4.50 21.91
CA VAL A 66 -38.28 -5.48 22.95
C VAL A 66 -37.50 -6.79 22.83
N GLY A 67 -36.79 -7.31 23.84
CA GLY A 67 -36.64 -6.92 25.24
C GLY A 67 -35.57 -7.82 25.89
N GLU A 68 -35.03 -7.35 27.01
CA GLU A 68 -34.05 -8.04 27.85
C GLU A 68 -34.58 -9.37 28.39
N CYS A 69 -33.74 -10.40 28.47
CA CYS A 69 -33.76 -11.36 29.58
C CYS A 69 -32.44 -12.15 29.64
N SER A 70 -31.78 -12.02 30.78
CA SER A 70 -30.62 -12.78 31.24
C SER A 70 -30.94 -14.26 31.47
N ALA A 71 -29.98 -15.16 31.18
CA ALA A 71 -29.82 -16.41 31.92
C ALA A 71 -28.39 -16.97 31.76
N THR A 72 -27.80 -17.28 32.90
CA THR A 72 -26.50 -17.96 33.16
C THR A 72 -26.41 -19.38 32.55
N PRO A 73 -25.19 -19.95 32.43
CA PRO A 73 -24.96 -21.21 31.73
C PRO A 73 -25.14 -22.42 32.66
N ASP A 74 -25.86 -23.43 32.21
CA ASP A 74 -25.85 -24.76 32.83
C ASP A 74 -25.35 -25.82 31.84
N GLN A 75 -24.37 -26.59 32.31
CA GLN A 75 -23.84 -27.79 31.67
C GLN A 75 -24.91 -28.88 31.65
N ARG A 76 -25.06 -29.62 30.53
CA ARG A 76 -24.73 -31.06 30.45
C ARG A 76 -25.28 -31.75 29.20
N VAL A 77 -24.38 -32.58 28.66
CA VAL A 77 -24.59 -33.92 28.09
C VAL A 77 -25.01 -34.04 26.62
N ALA A 78 -24.17 -34.81 25.94
CA ALA A 78 -24.24 -35.30 24.59
C ALA A 78 -25.58 -35.97 24.27
N ASN A 79 -26.04 -35.77 23.03
CA ASN A 79 -26.53 -36.87 22.20
C ASN A 79 -26.29 -36.54 20.73
N GLN A 80 -25.59 -37.46 20.06
CA GLN A 80 -25.52 -37.54 18.61
C GLN A 80 -26.92 -37.77 18.06
N VAL A 81 -27.37 -36.86 17.20
CA VAL A 81 -28.43 -37.15 16.23
C VAL A 81 -27.85 -36.81 14.86
N GLN A 82 -27.62 -37.85 14.07
CA GLN A 82 -27.45 -37.76 12.63
C GLN A 82 -28.77 -37.27 12.03
N THR A 83 -28.81 -36.01 11.60
CA THR A 83 -29.80 -35.52 10.66
C THR A 83 -29.12 -35.24 9.33
N ASN A 84 -29.29 -36.18 8.40
CA ASN A 84 -29.07 -35.94 6.98
C ASN A 84 -30.17 -34.98 6.50
N GLN A 85 -29.83 -33.72 6.31
CA GLN A 85 -30.59 -32.78 5.51
C GLN A 85 -29.62 -32.07 4.56
N PRO A 86 -29.92 -31.98 3.25
CA PRO A 86 -29.11 -31.23 2.31
C PRO A 86 -29.37 -29.75 2.56
N ASP A 87 -28.60 -29.17 3.46
CA ASP A 87 -28.65 -27.74 3.70
C ASP A 87 -28.09 -27.05 2.44
N GLY A 88 -28.93 -26.23 1.82
CA GLY A 88 -28.63 -25.42 0.64
C GLY A 88 -27.68 -24.27 0.95
N SER A 89 -26.65 -24.54 1.76
CA SER A 89 -25.49 -23.70 1.90
C SER A 89 -24.70 -23.75 0.58
N PRO A 90 -24.36 -22.62 -0.04
CA PRO A 90 -23.42 -22.63 -1.16
C PRO A 90 -22.18 -23.39 -0.70
N PRO A 91 -21.56 -24.22 -1.58
CA PRO A 91 -20.42 -25.04 -1.20
C PRO A 91 -19.43 -24.17 -0.45
N ALA A 92 -18.95 -24.58 0.73
CA ALA A 92 -17.91 -23.81 1.38
C ALA A 92 -16.67 -23.89 0.47
N GLY A 93 -16.21 -22.73 0.01
CA GLY A 93 -15.08 -22.56 -0.89
C GLY A 93 -13.83 -23.10 -0.21
N PRO A 94 -12.69 -23.09 -0.91
CA PRO A 94 -11.43 -23.59 -0.36
C PRO A 94 -10.96 -22.69 0.80
N ARG A 95 -11.60 -22.76 1.96
CA ARG A 95 -11.21 -22.01 3.15
C ARG A 95 -9.83 -22.49 3.58
N LEU A 96 -8.97 -21.55 3.96
CA LEU A 96 -7.71 -21.90 4.60
C LEU A 96 -7.96 -22.77 5.84
N THR A 97 -7.16 -23.81 5.97
CA THR A 97 -7.13 -24.72 7.10
C THR A 97 -5.79 -24.61 7.84
N THR A 98 -5.74 -25.11 9.07
CA THR A 98 -4.48 -25.23 9.81
C THR A 98 -3.47 -26.11 9.08
N SER A 99 -3.93 -27.12 8.34
CA SER A 99 -3.10 -27.97 7.48
C SER A 99 -2.38 -27.17 6.38
N ASP A 100 -3.04 -26.17 5.79
CA ASP A 100 -2.38 -25.30 4.80
C ASP A 100 -1.24 -24.48 5.43
N LYS A 101 -1.41 -24.04 6.69
CA LYS A 101 -0.35 -23.35 7.44
C LYS A 101 0.82 -24.28 7.72
N GLU A 102 0.55 -25.51 8.14
CA GLU A 102 1.57 -26.54 8.40
C GLU A 102 2.33 -26.93 7.12
N ALA A 103 1.63 -27.12 6.01
CA ALA A 103 2.24 -27.37 4.71
C ALA A 103 3.16 -26.21 4.30
N LEU A 104 2.75 -24.96 4.55
CA LEU A 104 3.56 -23.78 4.26
C LEU A 104 4.82 -23.69 5.13
N ARG A 105 4.83 -24.25 6.35
CA ARG A 105 6.07 -24.33 7.18
C ARG A 105 7.14 -25.19 6.53
N GLY A 106 6.75 -26.21 5.77
CA GLY A 106 7.68 -27.02 4.98
C GLY A 106 8.24 -26.31 3.74
N PHE A 107 7.67 -25.17 3.35
CA PHE A 107 8.16 -24.37 2.25
C PHE A 107 9.27 -23.43 2.70
N HIS A 108 10.46 -23.59 2.11
CA HIS A 108 11.58 -22.70 2.35
C HIS A 108 11.90 -21.89 1.09
N TYR A 109 12.01 -20.58 1.27
CA TYR A 109 12.38 -19.64 0.21
C TYR A 109 13.43 -18.68 0.74
N ARG A 110 14.51 -18.50 -0.03
CA ARG A 110 15.59 -17.56 0.30
C ARG A 110 15.40 -16.27 -0.49
N SER A 111 15.51 -15.11 0.16
CA SER A 111 15.33 -13.81 -0.51
C SER A 111 16.32 -13.54 -1.66
N SER A 112 17.43 -14.28 -1.72
CA SER A 112 18.38 -14.26 -2.84
C SER A 112 17.87 -14.99 -4.09
N GLU A 113 16.96 -15.95 -3.93
CA GLU A 113 16.35 -16.68 -5.04
C GLU A 113 15.49 -15.73 -5.87
N ARG A 114 15.40 -16.01 -7.16
CA ARG A 114 14.58 -15.21 -8.07
C ARG A 114 13.14 -15.69 -8.01
N LEU A 115 12.19 -14.76 -7.99
CA LEU A 115 10.80 -15.12 -8.22
C LEU A 115 10.59 -15.41 -9.72
N SER A 116 9.54 -16.13 -10.06
CA SER A 116 9.15 -16.44 -11.43
C SER A 116 7.71 -16.03 -11.69
N GLY A 117 7.41 -15.64 -12.93
CA GLY A 117 6.06 -15.25 -13.35
C GLY A 117 5.55 -14.01 -12.62
N ARG A 118 4.24 -13.99 -12.33
CA ARG A 118 3.56 -12.84 -11.73
C ARG A 118 4.18 -12.32 -10.42
N PRO A 119 4.56 -13.16 -9.44
CA PRO A 119 5.26 -12.72 -8.22
C PRO A 119 6.47 -11.81 -8.48
N GLU A 120 7.26 -12.10 -9.52
CA GLU A 120 8.44 -11.31 -9.87
C GLU A 120 8.05 -9.92 -10.38
N ASP A 121 6.96 -9.80 -11.12
CA ASP A 121 6.49 -8.49 -11.63
C ASP A 121 5.93 -7.62 -10.50
N VAL A 122 5.19 -8.21 -9.57
CA VAL A 122 4.70 -7.56 -8.35
C VAL A 122 5.88 -7.08 -7.49
N PHE A 123 6.89 -7.93 -7.34
CA PHE A 123 8.13 -7.58 -6.66
C PHE A 123 8.86 -6.40 -7.32
N LYS A 124 8.95 -6.38 -8.67
CA LYS A 124 9.53 -5.24 -9.41
C LYS A 124 8.74 -3.95 -9.18
N ILE A 125 7.40 -4.01 -9.21
CA ILE A 125 6.53 -2.84 -8.94
C ILE A 125 6.83 -2.29 -7.55
N PHE A 126 6.85 -3.15 -6.53
CA PHE A 126 7.20 -2.75 -5.16
C PHE A 126 8.59 -2.11 -5.12
N LYS A 127 9.61 -2.77 -5.68
CA LYS A 127 11.00 -2.29 -5.69
C LYS A 127 11.15 -0.92 -6.37
N THR A 128 10.40 -0.66 -7.43
CA THR A 128 10.38 0.64 -8.11
C THR A 128 9.65 1.68 -7.28
N LYS A 129 8.45 1.35 -6.77
CA LYS A 129 7.59 2.30 -6.05
C LYS A 129 8.19 2.73 -4.72
N ILE A 130 8.83 1.84 -3.94
CA ILE A 130 9.44 2.29 -2.67
C ILE A 130 10.51 3.38 -2.88
N LYS A 131 11.22 3.35 -4.02
CA LYS A 131 12.28 4.32 -4.32
C LYS A 131 11.73 5.71 -4.63
N THR A 132 10.44 5.83 -4.94
CA THR A 132 9.77 7.13 -5.11
C THR A 132 9.45 7.79 -3.78
N PHE A 133 9.76 7.14 -2.65
CA PHE A 133 9.58 7.67 -1.29
C PHE A 133 10.95 7.90 -0.66
N PRO A 134 11.70 8.91 -1.13
CA PRO A 134 13.11 9.09 -0.77
C PRO A 134 13.28 9.35 0.73
N CYS A 135 14.44 8.94 1.25
CA CYS A 135 14.83 9.24 2.63
C CYS A 135 15.76 10.45 2.60
N PRO A 136 15.47 11.52 3.36
CA PRO A 136 16.44 12.59 3.60
C PRO A 136 17.73 11.99 4.18
N MET A 137 18.89 12.59 3.89
CA MET A 137 20.17 12.17 4.47
C MET A 137 20.44 12.95 5.76
N GLY A 138 21.00 12.28 6.79
CA GLY A 138 21.49 12.92 8.02
C GLY A 138 20.47 12.99 9.18
N PRO A 139 20.73 13.77 10.24
CA PRO A 139 19.81 13.92 11.37
C PRO A 139 18.48 14.52 10.93
N HIS A 140 17.37 14.03 11.49
CA HIS A 140 16.01 14.45 11.11
C HIS A 140 15.33 15.19 12.26
N PRO A 141 15.64 16.47 12.49
CA PRO A 141 15.08 17.24 13.60
C PRO A 141 13.56 17.42 13.50
N SER A 142 12.98 17.20 12.33
CA SER A 142 11.57 17.35 12.02
C SER A 142 10.82 16.00 11.88
N ARG A 143 11.49 14.90 12.25
CA ARG A 143 10.94 13.54 12.25
C ARG A 143 9.88 13.40 13.33
N LYS A 144 8.74 12.82 12.97
CA LYS A 144 7.63 12.57 13.90
C LYS A 144 7.32 11.08 13.90
N ASP A 145 7.64 10.40 14.98
CA ASP A 145 7.38 8.96 15.10
C ASP A 145 5.93 8.67 15.46
N HIS A 146 5.40 7.62 14.85
CA HIS A 146 4.08 7.12 15.19
C HIS A 146 4.13 6.46 16.58
N THR A 147 3.15 6.75 17.43
CA THR A 147 3.11 6.29 18.83
C THR A 147 3.23 4.77 18.94
N TRP A 148 2.31 4.02 18.30
CA TRP A 148 2.27 2.55 18.44
C TRP A 148 2.75 1.75 17.23
N LEU A 149 2.74 2.31 16.02
CA LEU A 149 3.15 1.60 14.81
C LEU A 149 4.61 1.97 14.52
N PRO A 150 5.40 1.06 13.95
CA PRO A 150 6.77 1.33 13.55
C PRO A 150 6.80 2.15 12.24
N LEU A 151 6.27 3.36 12.31
CA LEU A 151 6.20 4.34 11.24
C LEU A 151 6.79 5.68 11.70
N THR A 152 7.22 6.49 10.74
CA THR A 152 7.66 7.86 10.97
C THR A 152 7.30 8.78 9.80
N LEU A 153 6.97 10.03 10.11
CA LEU A 153 6.80 11.11 9.13
C LEU A 153 8.12 11.87 9.02
N MET A 154 8.52 12.11 7.79
CA MET A 154 9.73 12.85 7.45
C MET A 154 9.40 13.87 6.38
N TYR A 155 10.16 14.96 6.29
CA TYR A 155 9.99 15.91 5.19
C TYR A 155 10.43 15.26 3.88
N HIS A 156 9.74 15.59 2.79
CA HIS A 156 10.23 15.24 1.47
C HIS A 156 11.58 15.95 1.23
N PRO A 157 12.61 15.24 0.73
CA PRO A 157 13.96 15.79 0.59
C PRO A 157 14.11 16.75 -0.61
N ASP A 158 13.11 16.86 -1.49
CA ASP A 158 13.13 17.82 -2.59
C ASP A 158 12.87 19.24 -2.04
N PRO A 159 13.84 20.17 -2.14
CA PRO A 159 13.68 21.53 -1.65
C PRO A 159 12.76 22.39 -2.54
N ILE A 160 12.42 21.93 -3.75
CA ILE A 160 11.62 22.68 -4.73
C ILE A 160 10.12 22.45 -4.50
N ASP A 161 9.72 21.26 -4.04
CA ASP A 161 8.35 20.95 -3.60
C ASP A 161 8.33 20.56 -2.11
N PRO A 162 8.37 21.54 -1.20
CA PRO A 162 8.44 21.30 0.24
C PRO A 162 7.09 20.87 0.84
N THR A 163 6.05 20.63 0.03
CA THR A 163 4.68 20.50 0.52
C THR A 163 4.31 19.10 1.00
N GLY A 164 5.19 18.11 0.77
CA GLY A 164 4.95 16.70 1.10
C GLY A 164 5.79 16.18 2.27
N GLN A 165 5.18 15.33 3.11
CA GLN A 165 5.88 14.43 4.02
C GLN A 165 5.95 13.04 3.42
N VAL A 166 7.00 12.30 3.74
CA VAL A 166 7.17 10.90 3.39
C VAL A 166 6.90 10.06 4.63
N ILE A 167 6.04 9.05 4.49
CA ILE A 167 5.84 8.01 5.50
C ILE A 167 6.90 6.93 5.31
N ARG A 168 7.62 6.59 6.37
CA ARG A 168 8.67 5.58 6.39
C ARG A 168 8.42 4.53 7.45
N ILE A 169 8.70 3.27 7.11
CA ILE A 169 8.74 2.18 8.09
C ILE A 169 10.03 2.32 8.90
N THR A 170 9.89 2.20 10.22
CA THR A 170 11.00 2.17 11.18
C THR A 170 11.15 0.77 11.74
N SER A 171 12.28 0.46 12.36
CA SER A 171 12.45 -0.79 13.09
C SER A 171 12.21 -0.59 14.59
N ALA A 172 12.35 -1.67 15.37
CA ALA A 172 12.10 -1.63 16.81
C ALA A 172 12.96 -0.60 17.56
N ASP A 173 14.18 -0.34 17.09
CA ASP A 173 15.06 0.71 17.64
C ASP A 173 14.76 2.11 17.09
N ARG A 174 13.62 2.26 16.42
CA ARG A 174 13.18 3.49 15.75
C ARG A 174 14.20 3.99 14.72
N LYS A 175 14.98 3.13 14.06
CA LYS A 175 15.71 3.53 12.83
C LYS A 175 14.86 3.31 11.60
N VAL A 176 14.99 4.19 10.60
CA VAL A 176 14.33 4.00 9.30
C VAL A 176 14.85 2.72 8.67
N VAL A 177 13.94 1.86 8.20
CA VAL A 177 14.31 0.60 7.55
C VAL A 177 14.87 0.88 6.17
N ASP A 178 16.04 0.30 5.90
CA ASP A 178 16.69 0.37 4.59
C ASP A 178 15.84 -0.24 3.49
N PHE A 179 15.90 0.36 2.31
CA PHE A 179 15.21 -0.17 1.13
C PHE A 179 15.61 -1.61 0.81
N ALA A 180 16.89 -1.95 0.95
CA ALA A 180 17.37 -3.31 0.70
C ALA A 180 16.66 -4.35 1.59
N LEU A 181 16.43 -4.01 2.86
CA LEU A 181 15.71 -4.86 3.80
C LEU A 181 14.21 -4.94 3.45
N LEU A 182 13.56 -3.82 3.16
CA LEU A 182 12.15 -3.80 2.73
C LEU A 182 11.93 -4.66 1.48
N ILE A 183 12.80 -4.52 0.47
CA ILE A 183 12.79 -5.30 -0.77
C ILE A 183 12.92 -6.79 -0.46
N SER A 184 13.91 -7.17 0.36
CA SER A 184 14.18 -8.56 0.72
C SER A 184 13.00 -9.20 1.46
N ARG A 185 12.40 -8.47 2.41
CA ARG A 185 11.25 -8.95 3.21
C ARG A 185 10.00 -9.09 2.38
N PHE A 186 9.70 -8.09 1.55
CA PHE A 186 8.55 -8.13 0.65
C PHE A 186 8.66 -9.27 -0.36
N ARG A 187 9.85 -9.49 -0.93
CA ARG A 187 10.09 -10.64 -1.82
C ARG A 187 9.77 -11.97 -1.14
N LYS A 188 10.27 -12.17 0.08
CA LYS A 188 9.98 -13.38 0.87
C LYS A 188 8.48 -13.51 1.12
N LEU A 189 7.80 -12.44 1.52
CA LEU A 189 6.35 -12.46 1.76
C LEU A 189 5.56 -12.89 0.52
N ILE A 190 5.87 -12.28 -0.64
CA ILE A 190 5.22 -12.60 -1.91
C ILE A 190 5.46 -14.06 -2.32
N ALA A 191 6.65 -14.61 -2.07
CA ALA A 191 6.93 -16.02 -2.33
C ALA A 191 6.01 -16.96 -1.52
N TYR A 192 5.85 -16.70 -0.22
CA TYR A 192 5.01 -17.50 0.66
C TYR A 192 3.52 -17.33 0.33
N ALA A 193 3.07 -16.11 0.06
CA ALA A 193 1.70 -15.84 -0.37
C ALA A 193 1.38 -16.52 -1.71
N ASN A 194 2.30 -16.46 -2.68
CA ASN A 194 2.20 -17.17 -3.96
C ASN A 194 2.05 -18.68 -3.76
N LYS A 195 2.94 -19.28 -2.95
CA LYS A 195 2.94 -20.72 -2.68
C LYS A 195 1.61 -21.16 -2.05
N LEU A 196 1.20 -20.48 -0.98
CA LEU A 196 -0.03 -20.79 -0.27
C LEU A 196 -1.27 -20.65 -1.15
N HIS A 197 -1.41 -19.51 -1.82
CA HIS A 197 -2.57 -19.25 -2.67
C HIS A 197 -2.63 -20.20 -3.87
N GLY A 198 -1.49 -20.53 -4.47
CA GLY A 198 -1.42 -21.53 -5.54
C GLY A 198 -1.83 -22.93 -5.07
N ASP A 199 -1.44 -23.36 -3.87
CA ASP A 199 -1.83 -24.66 -3.33
C ASP A 199 -3.32 -24.73 -2.99
N ILE A 200 -3.91 -23.62 -2.53
CA ILE A 200 -5.37 -23.49 -2.34
C ILE A 200 -6.09 -23.62 -3.68
N LEU A 201 -5.68 -22.88 -4.71
CA LEU A 201 -6.33 -22.88 -6.03
C LEU A 201 -6.24 -24.25 -6.73
N LYS A 202 -5.17 -25.03 -6.50
CA LYS A 202 -5.08 -26.42 -6.99
C LYS A 202 -6.20 -27.31 -6.43
N ARG A 203 -6.68 -27.02 -5.22
CA ARG A 203 -7.80 -27.76 -4.58
C ARG A 203 -9.18 -27.33 -5.09
N CYS A 204 -9.24 -26.39 -6.04
CA CYS A 204 -10.49 -25.93 -6.67
C CYS A 204 -10.64 -26.56 -8.05
N PRO A 205 -11.27 -27.75 -8.17
CA PRO A 205 -11.40 -28.44 -9.46
C PRO A 205 -12.32 -27.70 -10.43
N ASN A 206 -13.31 -26.96 -9.92
CA ASN A 206 -14.34 -26.31 -10.73
C ASN A 206 -13.96 -24.91 -11.22
N VAL A 207 -12.81 -24.40 -10.79
CA VAL A 207 -12.34 -23.07 -11.19
C VAL A 207 -11.41 -23.22 -12.40
N GLU A 208 -11.74 -22.55 -13.49
CA GLU A 208 -10.93 -22.55 -14.71
C GLU A 208 -9.52 -21.97 -14.44
N GLU A 209 -8.49 -22.49 -15.12
CA GLU A 209 -7.10 -22.05 -14.93
C GLU A 209 -6.90 -20.56 -15.23
N SER A 210 -7.60 -20.03 -16.24
CA SER A 210 -7.60 -18.59 -16.55
C SER A 210 -8.12 -17.76 -15.37
N TRP A 211 -9.16 -18.24 -14.69
CA TRP A 211 -9.72 -17.60 -13.50
C TRP A 211 -8.80 -17.76 -12.28
N LYS A 212 -8.15 -18.92 -12.10
CA LYS A 212 -7.13 -19.10 -11.05
C LYS A 212 -6.00 -18.10 -11.18
N ASN A 213 -5.50 -17.89 -12.40
CA ASN A 213 -4.48 -16.88 -12.69
C ASN A 213 -4.98 -15.48 -12.34
N LYS A 214 -6.22 -15.15 -12.72
CA LYS A 214 -6.84 -13.86 -12.38
C LYS A 214 -6.98 -13.67 -10.86
N LEU A 215 -7.41 -14.68 -10.11
CA LEU A 215 -7.49 -14.64 -8.65
C LEU A 215 -6.11 -14.39 -8.04
N HIS A 216 -5.08 -14.99 -8.62
CA HIS A 216 -3.70 -14.79 -8.21
C HIS A 216 -3.23 -13.35 -8.45
N ASP A 217 -3.57 -12.79 -9.61
CA ASP A 217 -3.31 -11.39 -9.93
C ASP A 217 -3.99 -10.44 -8.96
N THR A 218 -5.27 -10.68 -8.67
CA THR A 218 -6.07 -9.82 -7.79
C THR A 218 -5.57 -9.85 -6.34
N LEU A 219 -5.08 -11.00 -5.85
CA LEU A 219 -4.41 -11.07 -4.54
C LEU A 219 -3.20 -10.13 -4.48
N PHE A 220 -2.34 -10.16 -5.50
CA PHE A 220 -1.13 -9.34 -5.48
C PHE A 220 -1.40 -7.86 -5.70
N GLU A 221 -2.37 -7.52 -6.55
CA GLU A 221 -2.84 -6.16 -6.69
C GLU A 221 -3.39 -5.63 -5.37
N TRP A 222 -4.17 -6.46 -4.67
CA TRP A 222 -4.67 -6.11 -3.34
C TRP A 222 -3.53 -5.87 -2.35
N ILE A 223 -2.53 -6.75 -2.26
CA ILE A 223 -1.35 -6.55 -1.40
C ILE A 223 -0.61 -5.23 -1.73
N LEU A 224 -0.43 -4.91 -3.01
CA LEU A 224 0.18 -3.65 -3.42
C LEU A 224 -0.68 -2.43 -3.04
N ARG A 225 -2.01 -2.54 -3.11
CA ARG A 225 -2.93 -1.48 -2.69
C ARG A 225 -2.85 -1.25 -1.19
N GLU A 226 -2.93 -2.30 -0.38
CA GLU A 226 -2.76 -2.21 1.09
C GLU A 226 -1.42 -1.55 1.47
N THR A 227 -0.39 -1.74 0.64
CA THR A 227 0.96 -1.20 0.87
C THR A 227 1.08 0.29 0.53
N PHE A 228 0.52 0.73 -0.60
CA PHE A 228 0.86 2.02 -1.20
C PHE A 228 -0.33 2.91 -1.58
N ASP A 229 -1.54 2.36 -1.63
CA ASP A 229 -2.68 3.11 -2.14
C ASP A 229 -3.14 4.14 -1.11
N ASN A 230 -3.28 5.37 -1.57
CA ASN A 230 -3.78 6.51 -0.82
C ASN A 230 -5.17 6.93 -1.28
N SER A 231 -5.79 6.17 -2.20
CA SER A 231 -7.10 6.49 -2.78
C SER A 231 -8.27 6.19 -1.84
N ASN A 232 -8.05 5.40 -0.79
CA ASN A 232 -9.09 5.09 0.18
C ASN A 232 -9.21 6.23 1.21
N PRO A 233 -10.35 6.94 1.30
CA PRO A 233 -10.50 8.06 2.24
C PRO A 233 -10.58 7.63 3.71
N HIS A 234 -10.84 6.34 3.98
CA HIS A 234 -10.98 5.79 5.32
C HIS A 234 -9.65 5.32 5.92
N TYR A 235 -8.68 4.94 5.08
CA TYR A 235 -7.39 4.42 5.51
C TYR A 235 -6.24 5.30 5.04
N PHE A 236 -5.22 5.39 5.87
CA PHE A 236 -4.00 6.11 5.61
C PHE A 236 -2.98 5.14 4.98
N PRO A 237 -2.20 5.56 3.97
CA PRO A 237 -1.23 4.68 3.34
C PRO A 237 -0.08 4.32 4.29
N MET A 238 0.41 3.08 4.23
CA MET A 238 1.59 2.65 5.00
C MET A 238 2.89 3.32 4.51
N MET A 239 3.03 3.51 3.19
CA MET A 239 4.18 4.18 2.56
C MET A 239 3.66 5.05 1.41
N SER A 240 3.80 6.37 1.55
CA SER A 240 3.41 7.34 0.53
C SER A 240 4.09 8.69 0.78
N ILE A 241 3.99 9.58 -0.20
CA ILE A 241 4.05 11.03 0.03
C ILE A 241 2.65 11.48 0.45
N VAL A 242 2.55 12.27 1.50
CA VAL A 242 1.30 12.82 2.06
C VAL A 242 1.43 14.32 2.28
N PRO A 243 0.33 15.08 2.36
CA PRO A 243 0.39 16.49 2.74
C PRO A 243 1.07 16.70 4.10
N MET A 244 1.58 17.90 4.36
CA MET A 244 2.14 18.23 5.66
C MET A 244 1.17 17.97 6.81
N LEU A 245 1.59 17.13 7.75
CA LEU A 245 0.91 16.89 9.01
C LEU A 245 1.70 17.48 10.18
N ASP A 246 0.97 18.10 11.11
CA ASP A 246 1.51 18.60 12.38
C ASP A 246 1.93 17.46 13.31
N GLY A 247 1.33 16.28 13.15
CA GLY A 247 1.60 15.07 13.92
C GLY A 247 0.68 13.93 13.48
N TRP A 248 0.78 12.80 14.17
CA TRP A 248 -0.01 11.61 13.83
C TRP A 248 -1.45 11.67 14.33
N ASP A 249 -1.78 12.52 15.30
CA ASP A 249 -3.04 12.50 16.06
C ASP A 249 -4.31 12.39 15.21
N LYS A 250 -4.35 13.04 14.04
CA LYS A 250 -5.52 13.05 13.13
C LYS A 250 -5.68 11.79 12.28
N VAL A 251 -4.61 11.00 12.13
CA VAL A 251 -4.54 9.84 11.23
C VAL A 251 -4.06 8.57 11.92
N GLU A 252 -3.74 8.65 13.21
CA GLU A 252 -3.12 7.59 14.01
C GLU A 252 -3.89 6.27 14.01
N LYS A 253 -5.23 6.37 14.01
CA LYS A 253 -6.15 5.23 14.03
C LYS A 253 -6.64 4.82 12.64
N LYS A 254 -6.11 5.40 11.57
CA LYS A 254 -6.58 5.18 10.20
C LYS A 254 -5.77 4.10 9.46
N PHE A 255 -5.35 3.03 10.13
CA PHE A 255 -4.65 1.91 9.47
C PHE A 255 -5.50 0.65 9.57
N ALA A 256 -5.79 0.04 8.42
CA ALA A 256 -6.49 -1.24 8.38
C ALA A 256 -5.65 -2.34 9.06
N GLU A 257 -6.30 -3.37 9.59
CA GLU A 257 -5.63 -4.48 10.29
C GLU A 257 -4.54 -5.14 9.43
N THR A 258 -4.83 -5.35 8.14
CA THR A 258 -3.87 -5.85 7.15
C THR A 258 -2.63 -4.95 7.03
N GLN A 259 -2.83 -3.64 6.99
CA GLN A 259 -1.72 -2.67 6.93
C GLN A 259 -0.87 -2.75 8.20
N GLN A 260 -1.50 -2.83 9.37
CA GLN A 260 -0.78 -2.96 10.63
C GLN A 260 0.11 -4.21 10.65
N GLU A 261 -0.40 -5.37 10.22
CA GLU A 261 0.41 -6.59 10.11
C GLU A 261 1.56 -6.46 9.13
N LEU A 262 1.32 -5.87 7.95
CA LEU A 262 2.37 -5.62 6.96
C LEU A 262 3.45 -4.68 7.49
N ILE A 263 3.04 -3.60 8.18
CA ILE A 263 3.94 -2.65 8.84
C ILE A 263 4.84 -3.41 9.83
N TRP A 264 4.24 -4.21 10.73
CA TRP A 264 4.98 -4.98 11.72
C TRP A 264 5.96 -5.97 11.07
N TYR A 265 5.53 -6.70 10.05
CA TYR A 265 6.38 -7.63 9.32
C TYR A 265 7.58 -6.93 8.66
N LEU A 266 7.34 -5.80 8.00
CA LEU A 266 8.38 -5.04 7.29
C LEU A 266 9.33 -4.32 8.25
N SER A 267 8.87 -4.00 9.46
CA SER A 267 9.63 -3.28 10.51
C SER A 267 10.69 -4.12 11.23
N ARG A 268 10.68 -5.45 11.08
CA ARG A 268 11.62 -6.33 11.79
C ARG A 268 13.07 -5.83 11.65
N SER A 269 13.89 -5.95 12.68
CA SER A 269 15.31 -5.58 12.60
C SER A 269 16.15 -6.71 11.99
N ASP A 270 15.72 -7.95 12.18
CA ASP A 270 16.31 -9.18 11.67
C ASP A 270 15.75 -9.59 10.29
N THR A 271 16.44 -10.53 9.65
CA THR A 271 15.82 -11.34 8.58
C THR A 271 14.62 -12.06 9.19
N PRO A 272 13.39 -11.91 8.64
CA PRO A 272 12.22 -12.57 9.20
C PRO A 272 12.45 -14.08 9.26
N ASP A 273 12.28 -14.64 10.45
CA ASP A 273 12.21 -16.08 10.61
C ASP A 273 11.12 -16.65 9.68
N SER A 274 11.35 -17.84 9.15
CA SER A 274 10.41 -18.54 8.28
C SER A 274 9.02 -18.65 8.91
N GLU A 275 8.90 -18.87 10.22
CA GLU A 275 7.58 -18.95 10.89
C GLU A 275 6.79 -17.63 10.84
N LEU A 276 7.48 -16.49 10.91
CA LEU A 276 6.82 -15.18 10.79
C LEU A 276 6.33 -14.98 9.35
N SER A 277 7.14 -15.29 8.34
CA SER A 277 6.70 -15.23 6.93
C SER A 277 5.52 -16.15 6.65
N VAL A 278 5.51 -17.35 7.22
CA VAL A 278 4.38 -18.30 7.16
C VAL A 278 3.12 -17.66 7.77
N THR A 279 3.22 -17.14 8.99
CA THR A 279 2.08 -16.59 9.71
C THR A 279 1.48 -15.38 9.01
N ILE A 280 2.32 -14.44 8.54
CA ILE A 280 1.84 -13.24 7.85
C ILE A 280 1.26 -13.62 6.48
N ALA A 281 1.90 -14.50 5.71
CA ALA A 281 1.33 -14.96 4.44
C ALA A 281 -0.02 -15.66 4.64
N TYR A 282 -0.14 -16.50 5.67
CA TYR A 282 -1.40 -17.16 6.04
C TYR A 282 -2.51 -16.15 6.34
N ASN A 283 -2.23 -15.17 7.22
CA ASN A 283 -3.21 -14.16 7.61
C ASN A 283 -3.63 -13.28 6.41
N LEU A 284 -2.68 -12.91 5.54
CA LEU A 284 -2.95 -12.14 4.33
C LEU A 284 -3.87 -12.88 3.37
N VAL A 285 -3.53 -14.13 3.04
CA VAL A 285 -4.35 -14.93 2.11
C VAL A 285 -5.72 -15.22 2.72
N LYS A 286 -5.79 -15.46 4.04
CA LYS A 286 -7.06 -15.66 4.75
C LYS A 286 -7.96 -14.43 4.65
N ARG A 287 -7.44 -13.24 5.00
CA ARG A 287 -8.23 -11.99 4.89
C ARG A 287 -8.64 -11.72 3.44
N TYR A 288 -7.74 -11.97 2.49
CA TYR A 288 -8.07 -11.84 1.07
C TYR A 288 -9.25 -12.74 0.68
N GLN A 289 -9.24 -14.01 1.08
CA GLN A 289 -10.36 -14.92 0.86
C GLN A 289 -11.65 -14.45 1.55
N ASP A 290 -11.56 -13.96 2.78
CA ASP A 290 -12.73 -13.48 3.52
C ASP A 290 -13.38 -12.29 2.79
N TYR A 291 -12.60 -11.38 2.19
CA TYR A 291 -13.11 -10.26 1.40
C TYR A 291 -13.59 -10.65 -0.01
N HIS A 292 -13.05 -11.71 -0.60
CA HIS A 292 -13.28 -12.11 -2.00
C HIS A 292 -13.91 -13.50 -2.12
N LEU A 293 -14.60 -13.97 -1.08
CA LEU A 293 -15.09 -15.34 -0.96
C LEU A 293 -15.96 -15.76 -2.16
N ALA A 294 -16.78 -14.82 -2.66
CA ALA A 294 -17.63 -15.03 -3.82
C ALA A 294 -16.86 -15.33 -5.11
N SER A 295 -15.59 -14.94 -5.22
CA SER A 295 -14.78 -15.13 -6.43
C SER A 295 -14.16 -16.54 -6.55
N TYR A 296 -14.34 -17.40 -5.53
CA TYR A 296 -13.83 -18.78 -5.51
C TYR A 296 -14.90 -19.84 -5.87
N TYR A 297 -16.07 -19.41 -6.34
CA TYR A 297 -17.19 -20.25 -6.81
C TYR A 297 -17.53 -19.91 -8.25
#